data_AF-A0A2P6VMU8-F1
#
_entry.id   AF-A0A2P6VMU8-F1
#
_cell.length_a   1.000
_cell.length_b   1.000
_cell.length_c   1.000
_cell.angle_alpha   90.00
_cell.angle_beta   90.00
_cell.angle_gamma   90.00
#
_symmetry.space_group_name_H-M   'P 1'
#
loop_
_entity.id
_entity.type
_entity.pdbx_description
1 polymer ?
#
loop_
_entity_poly.entity_id
_entity_poly.type
_entity_poly.pdbx_seq_one_letter_code
_entity_poly.pdbx_strand_id
1 'polypeptide(L)'
;MGCPCHSGPGACPSADLRSGFAARLAANKEWAARTLQSDSEYFKDLVGIQEIEVLWIGCSDARVPANALIGLKPGEVFVQRNVGNLVTYKDMSAQSCLEYAVNVLKVKHIIVCGHYGCPAVRAALTMPRRTDGLFSLWIQDIRDTRDRNVEALRKLPSGPQQEDRLVELNVLRQVFNVCTSPVVQQAWDAGRLLAVHGLVYQLDNGHLKALYTTDSAPHKPGSFTRSPSSTSLNSIASWRSSGGPEDEIGADTEEQRMSFEQLSLKS
;
A
#
# COMPACT_ATOMS: atom_id res chain seq x y z
N MET A 1 37.43 -28.55 -2.28
CA MET A 1 37.56 -27.62 -1.14
C MET A 1 36.48 -27.98 -0.14
N GLY A 2 36.84 -28.72 0.92
CA GLY A 2 35.91 -29.18 1.96
C GLY A 2 35.56 -28.06 2.94
N CYS A 3 34.31 -28.03 3.39
CA CYS A 3 33.84 -27.09 4.40
C CYS A 3 34.56 -27.38 5.74
N PRO A 4 35.19 -26.38 6.38
CA PRO A 4 35.87 -26.58 7.66
C PRO A 4 34.84 -26.57 8.79
N CYS A 5 34.04 -27.62 8.93
CA CYS A 5 33.23 -27.81 10.13
C CYS A 5 34.08 -28.48 11.21
N HIS A 6 34.46 -27.70 12.22
CA HIS A 6 35.14 -28.20 13.40
C HIS A 6 34.30 -29.28 14.12
N SER A 7 34.99 -30.34 14.51
CA SER A 7 34.53 -31.50 15.26
C SER A 7 34.14 -31.14 16.69
N GLY A 8 32.94 -30.57 16.86
CA GLY A 8 32.23 -30.43 18.14
C GLY A 8 30.79 -30.93 17.99
N PRO A 9 30.09 -31.27 19.08
CA PRO A 9 28.76 -31.92 19.02
C PRO A 9 27.61 -30.97 18.63
N GLY A 10 27.91 -29.87 17.93
CA GLY A 10 26.91 -28.96 17.36
C GLY A 10 26.68 -29.27 15.88
N ALA A 11 25.43 -29.47 15.49
CA ALA A 11 25.06 -29.67 14.09
C ALA A 11 25.54 -28.49 13.21
N CYS A 12 26.01 -28.79 12.00
CA CYS A 12 26.49 -27.79 11.06
C CYS A 12 25.37 -26.79 10.70
N PRO A 13 25.53 -25.47 10.92
CA PRO A 13 24.51 -24.47 10.62
C PRO A 13 24.01 -24.50 9.17
N SER A 14 24.84 -24.93 8.22
CA SER A 14 24.45 -25.08 6.81
C SER A 14 23.52 -26.26 6.55
N ALA A 15 23.58 -27.32 7.37
CA ALA A 15 22.66 -28.44 7.29
C ALA A 15 21.26 -28.04 7.77
N ASP A 16 21.21 -27.19 8.80
CA ASP A 16 19.98 -26.62 9.36
C ASP A 16 19.26 -25.67 8.38
N LEU A 17 20.02 -24.86 7.63
CA LEU A 17 19.45 -24.02 6.56
C LEU A 17 18.83 -24.85 5.42
N ARG A 18 19.45 -25.98 5.05
CA ARG A 18 18.95 -26.86 3.98
C ARG A 18 17.73 -27.66 4.43
N SER A 19 17.75 -28.22 5.64
CA SER A 19 16.59 -28.93 6.21
C SER A 19 15.40 -27.99 6.41
N GLY A 20 15.64 -26.76 6.86
CA GLY A 20 14.61 -25.74 7.03
C GLY A 20 13.89 -25.38 5.73
N PHE A 21 14.61 -25.20 4.62
CA PHE A 21 13.98 -24.93 3.32
C PHE A 21 13.28 -26.17 2.74
N ALA A 22 13.85 -27.37 2.92
CA ALA A 22 13.20 -28.62 2.51
C ALA A 22 11.82 -28.79 3.16
N ALA A 23 11.66 -28.42 4.44
CA ALA A 23 10.38 -28.42 5.12
C ALA A 23 9.35 -27.46 4.47
N ARG A 24 9.79 -26.31 3.93
CA ARG A 24 8.90 -25.39 3.19
C ARG A 24 8.44 -25.96 1.86
N LEU A 25 9.31 -26.69 1.16
CA LEU A 25 8.93 -27.40 -0.07
C LEU A 25 7.95 -28.55 0.22
N ALA A 26 8.15 -29.28 1.32
CA ALA A 26 7.19 -30.30 1.76
C ALA A 26 5.83 -29.68 2.10
N ALA A 27 5.82 -28.61 2.89
CA ALA A 27 4.59 -27.87 3.23
C ALA A 27 3.86 -27.32 1.99
N ASN A 28 4.60 -26.88 0.96
CA ASN A 28 4.01 -26.45 -0.31
C ASN A 28 3.32 -27.61 -1.05
N LYS A 29 3.95 -28.80 -1.13
CA LYS A 29 3.33 -29.98 -1.74
C LYS A 29 2.04 -30.38 -1.02
N GLU A 30 2.07 -30.37 0.31
CA GLU A 30 0.88 -30.65 1.11
C GLU A 30 -0.21 -29.60 0.93
N TRP A 31 0.16 -28.32 0.86
CA TRP A 31 -0.79 -27.24 0.57
C TRP A 31 -1.43 -27.43 -0.81
N ALA A 32 -0.65 -27.74 -1.84
CA ALA A 32 -1.19 -27.99 -3.19
C ALA A 32 -2.14 -29.19 -3.21
N ALA A 33 -1.77 -30.29 -2.53
CA ALA A 33 -2.63 -31.46 -2.41
C ALA A 33 -3.95 -31.16 -1.68
N ARG A 34 -3.90 -30.44 -0.55
CA ARG A 34 -5.12 -30.02 0.18
C ARG A 34 -6.00 -29.09 -0.65
N THR A 35 -5.40 -28.17 -1.40
CA THR A 35 -6.13 -27.24 -2.26
C THR A 35 -6.88 -28.00 -3.37
N LEU A 36 -6.24 -28.98 -4.00
CA LEU A 36 -6.87 -29.85 -4.99
C LEU A 36 -7.95 -30.78 -4.43
N GLN A 37 -7.86 -31.14 -3.14
CA GLN A 37 -8.93 -31.89 -2.48
C GLN A 37 -10.18 -31.05 -2.26
N SER A 38 -10.02 -29.75 -1.95
CA SER A 38 -11.14 -28.82 -1.82
C SER A 38 -11.70 -28.37 -3.17
N ASP A 39 -10.83 -28.22 -4.18
CA ASP A 39 -11.18 -27.74 -5.52
C ASP A 39 -10.23 -28.39 -6.55
N SER A 40 -10.74 -29.39 -7.27
CA SER A 40 -9.93 -30.19 -8.21
C SER A 40 -9.48 -29.40 -9.45
N GLU A 41 -10.15 -28.30 -9.77
CA GLU A 41 -9.83 -27.48 -10.94
C GLU A 41 -9.01 -26.23 -10.58
N TYR A 42 -8.80 -25.95 -9.29
CA TYR A 42 -8.11 -24.76 -8.78
C TYR A 42 -6.88 -24.30 -9.57
N PHE A 43 -5.92 -25.20 -9.82
CA PHE A 43 -4.69 -24.83 -10.53
C PHE A 43 -4.87 -24.71 -12.04
N LYS A 44 -5.86 -25.39 -12.63
CA LYS A 44 -6.23 -25.22 -14.04
C LYS A 44 -6.90 -23.86 -14.24
N ASP A 45 -7.81 -23.50 -13.34
CA ASP A 45 -8.45 -22.19 -13.31
C ASP A 45 -7.42 -21.08 -13.12
N LEU A 46 -6.45 -21.27 -12.19
CA LEU A 46 -5.35 -20.31 -11.97
C LEU A 46 -4.52 -20.06 -13.22
N VAL A 47 -4.21 -21.11 -14.00
CA VAL A 47 -3.50 -21.00 -15.29
C VAL A 47 -4.37 -20.33 -16.35
N GLY A 48 -5.68 -20.53 -16.27
CA GLY A 48 -6.68 -19.98 -17.18
C GLY A 48 -7.05 -18.52 -16.93
N ILE A 49 -6.54 -17.86 -15.88
CA ILE A 49 -6.81 -16.44 -15.61
C ILE A 49 -6.31 -15.59 -16.78
N GLN A 50 -7.22 -14.89 -17.44
CA GLN A 50 -6.91 -14.05 -18.61
C GLN A 50 -6.90 -12.56 -18.30
N GLU A 51 -7.63 -12.12 -17.27
CA GLU A 51 -7.83 -10.69 -16.99
C GLU A 51 -7.47 -10.34 -15.55
N ILE A 52 -6.63 -9.31 -15.40
CA ILE A 52 -6.24 -8.74 -14.11
C ILE A 52 -6.78 -7.31 -14.05
N GLU A 53 -7.70 -7.04 -13.14
CA GLU A 53 -8.37 -5.73 -13.08
C GLU A 53 -7.76 -4.76 -12.07
N VAL A 54 -6.94 -5.27 -11.14
CA VAL A 54 -6.43 -4.49 -10.00
C VAL A 54 -4.90 -4.51 -9.94
N LEU A 55 -4.29 -3.33 -9.90
CA LEU A 55 -2.93 -3.11 -9.41
C LEU A 55 -2.99 -2.73 -7.92
N TRP A 56 -2.31 -3.49 -7.07
CA TRP A 56 -2.11 -3.17 -5.66
C TRP A 56 -0.67 -2.72 -5.40
N ILE A 57 -0.50 -1.49 -4.90
CA ILE A 57 0.76 -0.96 -4.41
C ILE A 57 0.69 -0.85 -2.89
N GLY A 58 1.47 -1.67 -2.19
CA GLY A 58 1.40 -1.78 -0.73
C GLY A 58 2.74 -1.88 -0.03
N CYS A 59 2.70 -1.95 1.31
CA CYS A 59 3.88 -2.08 2.13
C CYS A 59 4.44 -3.52 2.08
N SER A 60 5.76 -3.68 2.17
CA SER A 60 6.43 -4.99 2.35
C SER A 60 6.15 -5.66 3.70
N ASP A 61 5.41 -5.03 4.62
CA ASP A 61 5.02 -5.61 5.91
C ASP A 61 4.27 -6.94 5.74
N ALA A 62 4.81 -8.03 6.29
CA ALA A 62 4.30 -9.38 6.08
C ALA A 62 2.83 -9.58 6.49
N ARG A 63 2.27 -8.68 7.32
CA ARG A 63 0.89 -8.74 7.81
C ARG A 63 -0.16 -8.19 6.84
N VAL A 64 0.25 -7.72 5.66
CA VAL A 64 -0.62 -7.04 4.68
C VAL A 64 -0.68 -7.82 3.35
N PRO A 65 -1.40 -8.96 3.27
CA PRO A 65 -1.55 -9.74 2.05
C PRO A 65 -2.65 -9.18 1.14
N ALA A 66 -2.29 -8.49 0.05
CA ALA A 66 -3.20 -7.80 -0.87
C ALA A 66 -4.49 -8.59 -1.21
N ASN A 67 -4.34 -9.79 -1.80
CA ASN A 67 -5.46 -10.59 -2.28
C ASN A 67 -6.49 -10.91 -1.18
N ALA A 68 -6.01 -11.28 0.00
CA ALA A 68 -6.88 -11.63 1.12
C ALA A 68 -7.64 -10.41 1.67
N LEU A 69 -7.05 -9.22 1.61
CA LEU A 69 -7.69 -8.00 2.13
C LEU A 69 -8.86 -7.50 1.28
N ILE A 70 -8.85 -7.79 -0.02
CA ILE A 70 -9.91 -7.40 -0.95
C ILE A 70 -10.76 -8.58 -1.45
N GLY A 71 -10.62 -9.74 -0.81
CA GLY A 71 -11.45 -10.92 -1.10
C GLY A 71 -11.22 -11.52 -2.49
N LEU A 72 -10.04 -11.29 -3.09
CA LEU A 72 -9.70 -11.79 -4.41
C LEU A 72 -8.82 -13.04 -4.34
N LYS A 73 -8.95 -13.91 -5.34
CA LYS A 73 -8.16 -15.12 -5.50
C LYS A 73 -6.75 -14.80 -5.98
N PRO A 74 -5.77 -15.70 -5.74
CA PRO A 74 -4.47 -15.62 -6.40
C PRO A 74 -4.63 -15.47 -7.93
N GLY A 75 -3.86 -14.56 -8.52
CA GLY A 75 -3.89 -14.27 -9.95
C GLY A 75 -4.84 -13.13 -10.35
N GLU A 76 -5.75 -12.69 -9.49
CA GLU A 76 -6.70 -11.61 -9.81
C GLU A 76 -6.18 -10.19 -9.48
N VAL A 77 -5.01 -10.10 -8.85
CA VAL A 77 -4.37 -8.84 -8.43
C VAL A 77 -2.91 -8.83 -8.86
N PHE A 78 -2.51 -7.79 -9.57
CA PHE A 78 -1.10 -7.50 -9.83
C PHE A 78 -0.51 -6.71 -8.66
N VAL A 79 0.56 -7.18 -8.05
CA VAL A 79 1.02 -6.69 -6.74
C VAL A 79 2.43 -6.11 -6.84
N GLN A 80 2.57 -4.85 -6.43
CA GLN A 80 3.86 -4.20 -6.15
C GLN A 80 3.99 -3.92 -4.65
N ARG A 81 5.14 -4.26 -4.07
CA ARG A 81 5.39 -4.04 -2.64
C ARG A 81 6.78 -3.48 -2.39
N ASN A 82 6.84 -2.40 -1.62
CA ASN A 82 8.09 -1.86 -1.10
C ASN A 82 7.88 -1.32 0.33
N VAL A 83 8.95 -0.93 1.00
CA VAL A 83 8.91 -0.52 2.40
C VAL A 83 8.19 0.84 2.52
N GLY A 84 6.99 0.88 3.11
CA GLY A 84 6.21 2.12 3.23
C GLY A 84 5.41 2.53 2.00
N ASN A 85 5.14 1.58 1.07
CA ASN A 85 4.21 1.73 -0.06
C ASN A 85 4.47 2.95 -0.96
N LEU A 86 5.74 3.28 -1.18
CA LEU A 86 6.19 4.46 -1.90
C LEU A 86 5.99 4.31 -3.41
N VAL A 87 5.54 5.38 -4.06
CA VAL A 87 5.52 5.53 -5.50
C VAL A 87 6.26 6.81 -5.82
N THR A 88 7.53 6.69 -6.17
CA THR A 88 8.38 7.84 -6.51
C THR A 88 8.75 7.80 -7.98
N TYR A 89 8.86 8.96 -8.62
CA TYR A 89 9.14 9.06 -10.06
C TYR A 89 10.51 8.48 -10.46
N LYS A 90 11.40 8.30 -9.47
CA LYS A 90 12.75 7.79 -9.68
C LYS A 90 12.89 6.30 -9.36
N ASP A 91 11.86 5.67 -8.79
CA ASP A 91 11.87 4.24 -8.48
C ASP A 91 11.40 3.46 -9.70
N MET A 92 12.36 3.01 -10.51
CA MET A 92 12.09 2.20 -11.69
C MET A 92 11.36 0.89 -11.37
N SER A 93 11.46 0.35 -10.14
CA SER A 93 10.67 -0.82 -9.75
C SER A 93 9.19 -0.48 -9.69
N ALA A 94 8.79 0.54 -8.92
CA ALA A 94 7.38 0.95 -8.87
C ALA A 94 6.87 1.47 -10.21
N GLN A 95 7.67 2.26 -10.95
CA GLN A 95 7.27 2.81 -12.25
C GLN A 95 7.06 1.73 -13.31
N SER A 96 7.95 0.73 -13.39
CA SER A 96 7.78 -0.38 -14.35
C SER A 96 6.56 -1.25 -14.04
N CYS A 97 6.27 -1.51 -12.77
CA CYS A 97 5.05 -2.21 -12.36
C CYS A 97 3.79 -1.40 -12.73
N LEU A 98 3.80 -0.09 -12.49
CA LEU A 98 2.70 0.80 -12.84
C LEU A 98 2.46 0.82 -14.36
N GLU A 99 3.53 0.97 -15.15
CA GLU A 99 3.47 0.95 -16.61
C GLU A 99 2.95 -0.38 -17.14
N TYR A 100 3.49 -1.51 -16.65
CA TYR A 100 3.03 -2.82 -17.09
C TYR A 100 1.56 -3.07 -16.76
N ALA A 101 1.12 -2.72 -15.56
CA ALA A 101 -0.27 -2.86 -15.16
C ALA A 101 -1.22 -2.05 -16.04
N VAL A 102 -0.90 -0.79 -16.32
CA VAL A 102 -1.77 0.11 -17.07
C VAL A 102 -1.71 -0.17 -18.58
N ASN A 103 -0.51 -0.34 -19.12
CA ASN A 103 -0.29 -0.42 -20.57
C ASN A 103 -0.37 -1.85 -21.12
N VAL A 104 -0.02 -2.87 -20.34
CA VAL A 104 -0.04 -4.27 -20.79
C VAL A 104 -1.26 -4.99 -20.24
N LEU A 105 -1.43 -5.01 -18.91
CA LEU A 105 -2.54 -5.73 -18.27
C LEU A 105 -3.88 -5.00 -18.40
N LYS A 106 -3.87 -3.70 -18.72
CA LYS A 106 -5.06 -2.84 -18.83
C LYS A 106 -5.93 -2.88 -17.58
N VAL A 107 -5.31 -2.86 -16.39
CA VAL A 107 -6.03 -2.81 -15.12
C VAL A 107 -7.03 -1.65 -15.09
N LYS A 108 -8.14 -1.84 -14.38
CA LYS A 108 -9.19 -0.82 -14.20
C LYS A 108 -9.02 -0.04 -12.90
N HIS A 109 -8.35 -0.64 -11.91
CA HIS A 109 -8.18 -0.09 -10.58
C HIS A 109 -6.71 -0.10 -10.16
N ILE A 110 -6.23 1.03 -9.66
CA ILE A 110 -4.94 1.15 -8.97
C ILE A 110 -5.22 1.47 -7.51
N ILE A 111 -4.79 0.60 -6.62
CA ILE A 111 -4.92 0.78 -5.18
C ILE A 111 -3.54 1.09 -4.60
N VAL A 112 -3.42 2.23 -3.93
CA VAL A 112 -2.29 2.57 -3.08
C VAL A 112 -2.71 2.34 -1.63
N CYS A 113 -2.18 1.32 -1.00
CA CYS A 113 -2.56 0.93 0.35
C CYS A 113 -1.42 1.13 1.35
N GLY A 114 -1.65 2.03 2.31
CA GLY A 114 -0.88 2.11 3.55
C GLY A 114 -1.44 1.19 4.62
N HIS A 115 -0.80 1.16 5.79
CA HIS A 115 -1.34 0.47 6.95
C HIS A 115 -0.92 1.18 8.24
N TYR A 116 -1.81 1.19 9.23
CA TYR A 116 -1.48 1.73 10.55
C TYR A 116 -0.38 0.90 11.22
N GLY A 117 0.41 1.54 12.09
CA GLY A 117 1.57 0.90 12.72
C GLY A 117 2.71 0.54 11.77
N CYS A 118 2.82 1.22 10.62
CA CYS A 118 3.88 0.99 9.64
C CYS A 118 5.27 1.35 10.21
N PRO A 119 6.22 0.40 10.30
CA PRO A 119 7.55 0.67 10.84
C PRO A 119 8.35 1.72 10.05
N ALA A 120 8.16 1.77 8.72
CA ALA A 120 8.81 2.75 7.86
C ALA A 120 8.34 4.18 8.15
N VAL A 121 7.03 4.35 8.38
CA VAL A 121 6.43 5.64 8.72
C VAL A 121 6.84 6.07 10.12
N ARG A 122 6.82 5.15 11.09
CA ARG A 122 7.35 5.41 12.43
C ARG A 122 8.81 5.85 12.37
N ALA A 123 9.65 5.15 11.62
CA ALA A 123 11.05 5.49 11.44
C ALA A 123 11.23 6.90 10.84
N ALA A 124 10.40 7.29 9.87
CA ALA A 124 10.43 8.63 9.30
C ALA A 124 10.05 9.73 10.31
N LEU A 125 9.21 9.42 11.30
CA LEU A 125 8.88 10.35 12.40
C LEU A 125 9.98 10.44 13.45
N THR A 126 10.49 9.29 13.91
CA THR A 126 11.28 9.21 15.15
C THR A 126 12.79 9.15 14.94
N MET A 127 13.27 8.60 13.81
CA MET A 127 14.71 8.45 13.61
C MET A 127 15.36 9.80 13.29
N PRO A 128 16.55 10.10 13.86
CA PRO A 128 17.35 11.25 13.44
C PRO A 128 17.62 11.23 11.93
N ARG A 129 17.87 12.39 11.32
CA ARG A 129 18.29 12.47 9.89
C ARG A 129 19.69 11.93 9.64
N ARG A 130 20.44 11.55 10.68
CA ARG A 130 21.78 10.99 10.52
C ARG A 130 21.67 9.72 9.66
N THR A 131 22.41 9.73 8.56
CA THR A 131 22.32 8.75 7.48
C THR A 131 23.15 7.52 7.82
N ASP A 132 22.57 6.60 8.58
CA ASP A 132 23.14 5.27 8.75
C ASP A 132 22.31 4.29 7.89
N GLY A 133 22.82 3.99 6.68
CA GLY A 133 22.31 2.93 5.81
C GLY A 133 21.23 3.31 4.77
N LEU A 134 21.03 2.40 3.81
CA LEU A 134 20.13 2.58 2.66
C LEU A 134 18.66 2.78 3.06
N PHE A 135 18.24 2.19 4.17
CA PHE A 135 16.88 2.37 4.68
C PHE A 135 16.56 3.83 5.02
N SER A 136 17.52 4.56 5.62
CA SER A 136 17.33 5.98 5.95
C SER A 136 17.24 6.86 4.69
N LEU A 137 17.91 6.46 3.60
CA LEU A 137 17.79 7.10 2.28
C LEU A 137 16.42 6.79 1.64
N TRP A 138 15.98 5.54 1.72
CA TRP A 138 14.71 5.10 1.15
C TRP A 138 13.50 5.83 1.75
N ILE A 139 13.45 6.02 3.07
CA ILE A 139 12.32 6.68 3.74
C ILE A 139 12.34 8.22 3.62
N GLN A 140 13.26 8.82 2.85
CA GLN A 140 13.30 10.28 2.68
C GLN A 140 11.99 10.81 2.09
N ASP A 141 11.36 10.10 1.16
CA ASP A 141 10.07 10.52 0.59
C ASP A 141 8.95 10.60 1.65
N ILE A 142 9.00 9.74 2.68
CA ILE A 142 8.10 9.80 3.83
C ILE A 142 8.46 10.99 4.72
N ARG A 143 9.76 11.27 4.94
CA ARG A 143 10.23 12.43 5.71
C ARG A 143 9.85 13.74 5.02
N ASP A 144 9.94 13.81 3.70
CA ASP A 144 9.50 14.97 2.92
C ASP A 144 8.00 15.19 3.07
N THR A 145 7.21 14.10 3.05
CA THR A 145 5.77 14.16 3.33
C THR A 145 5.51 14.70 4.74
N ARG A 146 6.24 14.22 5.74
CA ARG A 146 6.17 14.71 7.13
C ARG A 146 6.51 16.20 7.22
N ASP A 147 7.60 16.62 6.61
CA ASP A 147 8.13 18.00 6.71
C ASP A 147 7.18 19.02 6.07
N ARG A 148 6.58 18.67 4.92
CA ARG A 148 5.54 19.47 4.26
C ARG A 148 4.26 19.63 5.08
N ASN A 149 4.02 18.70 6.02
CA ASN A 149 2.81 18.65 6.84
C ASN A 149 3.10 18.87 8.34
N VAL A 150 4.26 19.44 8.67
CA VAL A 150 4.73 19.54 10.06
C VAL A 150 3.75 20.29 10.97
N GLU A 151 3.11 21.36 10.47
CA GLU A 151 2.14 22.14 11.24
C GLU A 151 0.87 21.35 11.55
N ALA A 152 0.41 20.51 10.63
CA ALA A 152 -0.73 19.63 10.88
C ALA A 152 -0.38 18.53 11.88
N LEU A 153 0.84 17.98 11.81
CA LEU A 153 1.31 16.93 12.71
C LEU A 153 1.55 17.46 14.13
N ARG A 154 2.08 18.68 14.28
CA ARG A 154 2.35 19.32 15.58
C ARG A 154 1.09 19.57 16.42
N LYS A 155 -0.08 19.71 15.78
CA LYS A 155 -1.38 19.87 16.46
C LYS A 155 -1.88 18.58 17.11
N LEU A 156 -1.31 17.43 16.77
CA LEU A 156 -1.68 16.13 17.32
C LEU A 156 -0.80 15.75 18.51
N PRO A 157 -1.31 14.97 19.47
CA PRO A 157 -0.48 14.37 20.51
C PRO A 157 0.68 13.58 19.91
N SER A 158 1.86 13.68 20.54
CA SER A 158 3.03 12.93 20.14
C SER A 158 2.79 11.42 20.24
N GLY A 159 3.31 10.65 19.27
CA GLY A 159 3.23 9.20 19.27
C GLY A 159 2.18 8.67 18.28
N PRO A 160 1.29 7.73 18.68
CA PRO A 160 0.43 6.99 17.75
C PRO A 160 -0.43 7.87 16.83
N GLN A 161 -0.96 9.00 17.32
CA GLN A 161 -1.81 9.88 16.52
C GLN A 161 -1.03 10.56 15.38
N GLN A 162 0.21 10.97 15.63
CA GLN A 162 1.09 11.51 14.59
C GLN A 162 1.53 10.43 13.60
N GLU A 163 1.80 9.21 14.08
CA GLU A 163 2.09 8.05 13.21
C GLU A 163 0.92 7.76 12.27
N ASP A 164 -0.29 7.60 12.82
CA ASP A 164 -1.50 7.33 12.06
C ASP A 164 -1.77 8.43 11.03
N ARG A 165 -1.60 9.70 11.43
CA ARG A 165 -1.79 10.81 10.51
C ARG A 165 -0.75 10.82 9.39
N LEU A 166 0.51 10.50 9.69
CA LEU A 166 1.54 10.44 8.66
C LEU A 166 1.34 9.25 7.71
N VAL A 167 0.80 8.11 8.19
CA VAL A 167 0.39 7.00 7.30
C VAL A 167 -0.63 7.48 6.27
N GLU A 168 -1.68 8.18 6.72
CA GLU A 168 -2.72 8.71 5.82
C GLU A 168 -2.15 9.73 4.82
N LEU A 169 -1.32 10.66 5.29
CA LEU A 169 -0.66 11.65 4.45
C LEU A 169 0.28 11.01 3.43
N ASN A 170 1.01 9.96 3.83
CA ASN A 170 1.86 9.20 2.92
C ASN A 170 1.02 8.56 1.81
N VAL A 171 -0.09 7.89 2.14
CA VAL A 171 -0.98 7.30 1.13
C VAL A 171 -1.47 8.37 0.15
N LEU A 172 -1.97 9.50 0.65
CA LEU A 172 -2.43 10.59 -0.21
C LEU A 172 -1.30 11.15 -1.11
N ARG A 173 -0.07 11.24 -0.60
CA ARG A 173 1.09 11.66 -1.39
C ARG A 173 1.43 10.65 -2.48
N GLN A 174 1.37 9.36 -2.18
CA GLN A 174 1.66 8.32 -3.17
C GLN A 174 0.54 8.20 -4.22
N VAL A 175 -0.73 8.37 -3.82
CA VAL A 175 -1.86 8.51 -4.75
C VAL A 175 -1.65 9.69 -5.68
N PHE A 176 -1.25 10.85 -5.15
CA PHE A 176 -0.92 12.00 -5.97
C PHE A 176 0.15 11.64 -7.01
N ASN A 177 1.26 11.02 -6.59
CA ASN A 177 2.35 10.63 -7.49
C ASN A 177 1.88 9.64 -8.58
N VAL A 178 0.99 8.70 -8.25
CA VAL A 178 0.36 7.79 -9.23
C VAL A 178 -0.49 8.57 -10.23
N CYS A 179 -1.40 9.43 -9.73
CA CYS A 179 -2.31 10.20 -10.57
C CYS A 179 -1.55 11.12 -11.54
N THR A 180 -0.48 11.76 -11.08
CA THR A 180 0.34 12.66 -11.91
C THR A 180 1.47 11.96 -12.66
N SER A 181 1.54 10.62 -12.63
CA SER A 181 2.50 9.87 -13.42
C SER A 181 2.18 9.99 -14.92
N PRO A 182 3.20 10.02 -15.81
CA PRO A 182 2.97 10.03 -17.25
C PRO A 182 2.09 8.86 -17.72
N VAL A 183 2.26 7.68 -17.12
CA VAL A 183 1.50 6.46 -17.46
C VAL A 183 0.01 6.66 -17.24
N VAL A 184 -0.38 7.17 -16.06
CA VAL A 184 -1.80 7.36 -15.71
C VAL A 184 -2.40 8.55 -16.46
N GLN A 185 -1.64 9.65 -16.59
CA GLN A 185 -2.09 10.81 -17.37
C GLN A 185 -2.36 10.44 -18.83
N GLN A 186 -1.44 9.72 -19.48
CA GLN A 186 -1.64 9.26 -20.87
C GLN A 186 -2.84 8.30 -21.00
N ALA A 187 -3.06 7.42 -20.02
CA ALA A 187 -4.24 6.55 -20.01
C ALA A 187 -5.53 7.37 -19.93
N TRP A 188 -5.60 8.38 -19.06
CA TRP A 188 -6.75 9.27 -18.95
C TRP A 188 -6.96 10.14 -20.19
N ASP A 189 -5.89 10.72 -20.76
CA ASP A 189 -5.93 11.49 -22.00
C ASP A 189 -6.45 10.63 -23.18
N ALA A 190 -6.13 9.34 -23.18
CA ALA A 190 -6.64 8.35 -24.13
C ALA A 190 -8.06 7.83 -23.80
N GLY A 191 -8.76 8.47 -22.85
CA GLY A 191 -10.12 8.10 -22.44
C GLY A 191 -10.24 6.74 -21.75
N ARG A 192 -9.15 6.21 -21.18
CA ARG A 192 -9.17 4.91 -20.48
C ARG A 192 -9.92 5.02 -19.16
N LEU A 193 -10.85 4.09 -18.94
CA LEU A 193 -11.50 3.89 -17.64
C LEU A 193 -10.50 3.29 -16.66
N LEU A 194 -9.86 4.17 -15.88
CA LEU A 194 -8.85 3.82 -14.90
C LEU A 194 -9.09 4.63 -13.62
N ALA A 195 -9.32 3.94 -12.51
CA ALA A 195 -9.54 4.55 -11.20
C ALA A 195 -8.32 4.39 -10.29
N VAL A 196 -8.04 5.41 -9.48
CA VAL A 196 -6.98 5.39 -8.46
C VAL A 196 -7.60 5.55 -7.08
N HIS A 197 -7.20 4.68 -6.16
CA HIS A 197 -7.73 4.58 -4.79
C HIS A 197 -6.60 4.70 -3.77
N GLY A 198 -6.82 5.48 -2.71
CA GLY A 198 -5.96 5.57 -1.55
C GLY A 198 -6.62 4.92 -0.34
N LEU A 199 -6.06 3.81 0.14
CA LEU A 199 -6.59 3.03 1.26
C LEU A 199 -5.60 2.95 2.42
N VAL A 200 -6.12 2.75 3.64
CA VAL A 200 -5.31 2.40 4.81
C VAL A 200 -5.88 1.16 5.47
N TYR A 201 -5.03 0.15 5.66
CA TYR A 201 -5.38 -1.08 6.36
C TYR A 201 -5.17 -0.98 7.88
N GLN A 202 -6.16 -1.45 8.63
CA GLN A 202 -6.14 -1.58 10.09
C GLN A 202 -5.75 -3.00 10.49
N LEU A 203 -4.58 -3.14 11.11
CA LEU A 203 -4.03 -4.44 11.51
C LEU A 203 -4.80 -5.09 12.66
N ASP A 204 -5.49 -4.30 13.49
CA ASP A 204 -6.19 -4.75 14.69
C ASP A 204 -7.57 -5.35 14.40
N ASN A 205 -8.27 -4.87 13.37
CA ASN A 205 -9.61 -5.34 13.02
C ASN A 205 -9.76 -5.88 11.59
N GLY A 206 -8.74 -5.74 10.74
CA GLY A 206 -8.78 -6.24 9.36
C GLY A 206 -9.51 -5.34 8.36
N HIS A 207 -9.91 -4.12 8.73
CA HIS A 207 -10.70 -3.24 7.86
C HIS A 207 -9.82 -2.33 6.99
N LEU A 208 -10.33 -2.04 5.79
CA LEU A 208 -9.77 -1.02 4.88
C LEU A 208 -10.54 0.29 5.04
N LYS A 209 -9.83 1.39 5.28
CA LYS A 209 -10.36 2.75 5.30
C LYS A 209 -10.05 3.43 3.97
N ALA A 210 -11.08 3.90 3.26
CA ALA A 210 -10.90 4.71 2.07
C ALA A 210 -10.56 6.17 2.44
N LEU A 211 -9.46 6.69 1.87
CA LEU A 211 -9.04 8.09 2.00
C LEU A 211 -9.33 8.90 0.74
N TYR A 212 -9.24 8.27 -0.42
CA TYR A 212 -9.38 8.91 -1.72
C TYR A 212 -9.82 7.88 -2.78
N THR A 213 -10.70 8.31 -3.68
CA THR A 213 -11.07 7.55 -4.88
C THR A 213 -11.30 8.55 -6.01
N THR A 214 -10.77 8.30 -7.20
CA THR A 214 -11.18 9.03 -8.40
C THR A 214 -12.58 8.56 -8.85
N ASP A 215 -13.49 9.49 -9.10
CA ASP A 215 -14.89 9.21 -9.48
C ASP A 215 -15.10 8.71 -10.92
N SER A 216 -14.08 8.05 -11.51
CA SER A 216 -13.93 7.62 -12.91
C SER A 216 -13.35 8.67 -13.87
N ALA A 217 -12.60 8.15 -14.85
CA ALA A 217 -11.88 8.91 -15.85
C ALA A 217 -12.80 9.48 -16.95
N PRO A 218 -12.37 10.55 -17.65
CA PRO A 218 -11.11 11.25 -17.43
C PRO A 218 -11.20 12.21 -16.24
N HIS A 219 -10.39 11.93 -15.22
CA HIS A 219 -10.19 12.82 -14.09
C HIS A 219 -9.64 14.13 -14.64
N LYS A 220 -10.36 15.25 -14.46
CA LYS A 220 -9.86 16.56 -14.89
C LYS A 220 -8.64 16.92 -14.03
N PRO A 221 -7.50 17.28 -14.64
CA PRO A 221 -6.35 17.78 -13.90
C PRO A 221 -6.76 18.89 -12.93
N GLY A 222 -6.49 18.72 -11.63
CA GLY A 222 -6.85 19.66 -10.57
C GLY A 222 -8.15 19.34 -9.79
N SER A 223 -8.94 18.35 -10.20
CA SER A 223 -10.21 17.98 -9.55
C SER A 223 -10.05 16.81 -8.56
N PHE A 224 -9.38 17.02 -7.42
CA PHE A 224 -9.29 15.99 -6.36
C PHE A 224 -10.56 15.99 -5.49
N THR A 225 -11.53 15.14 -5.81
CA THR A 225 -12.69 14.90 -4.93
C THR A 225 -12.29 13.94 -3.80
N ARG A 226 -12.54 14.33 -2.55
CA ARG A 226 -12.40 13.43 -1.40
C ARG A 226 -13.53 12.41 -1.43
N SER A 227 -13.24 11.17 -1.02
CA SER A 227 -14.30 10.20 -0.76
C SER A 227 -15.28 10.77 0.28
N PRO A 228 -16.61 10.69 0.07
CA PRO A 228 -17.62 11.14 1.03
C PRO A 228 -17.45 10.54 2.42
N SER A 229 -16.81 9.36 2.52
CA SER A 229 -16.54 8.65 3.77
C SER A 229 -15.45 9.28 4.65
N SER A 230 -14.85 10.42 4.28
CA SER A 230 -13.79 11.04 5.09
C SER A 230 -14.37 11.73 6.33
N THR A 231 -14.49 10.98 7.42
CA THR A 231 -14.87 11.52 8.72
C THR A 231 -13.88 12.63 9.12
N SER A 232 -14.41 13.72 9.70
CA SER A 232 -13.63 14.92 10.03
C SER A 232 -12.42 14.61 10.93
N LEU A 233 -11.43 15.51 10.92
CA LEU A 233 -10.16 15.40 11.67
C LEU A 233 -10.33 15.10 13.19
N ASN A 234 -11.51 15.32 13.76
CA ASN A 234 -11.80 15.13 15.18
C ASN A 234 -12.27 13.71 15.55
N SER A 235 -12.52 12.80 14.60
CA SER A 235 -13.12 11.47 14.90
C SER A 235 -12.12 10.30 14.98
N ILE A 236 -10.81 10.55 14.89
CA ILE A 236 -9.78 9.49 14.86
C ILE A 236 -9.82 8.61 16.12
N ALA A 237 -10.17 9.18 17.27
CA ALA A 237 -10.30 8.44 18.54
C ALA A 237 -11.65 7.70 18.67
N SER A 238 -12.74 8.24 18.09
CA SER A 238 -14.07 7.63 18.22
C SER A 238 -14.24 6.43 17.28
N TRP A 239 -13.64 6.45 16.09
CA TRP A 239 -13.78 5.36 15.11
C TRP A 239 -13.12 4.04 15.56
N ARG A 240 -12.00 4.12 16.31
CA ARG A 240 -11.35 2.94 16.91
C ARG A 240 -12.16 2.29 18.03
N SER A 241 -13.05 3.04 18.68
CA SER A 241 -13.73 2.62 19.91
C SER A 241 -15.18 2.19 19.70
N SER A 242 -15.86 2.63 18.64
CA SER A 242 -17.30 2.39 18.49
C SER A 242 -17.70 1.25 17.55
N GLY A 243 -16.83 0.76 16.66
CA GLY A 243 -17.33 0.12 15.43
C GLY A 243 -18.06 1.18 14.58
N GLY A 244 -17.76 1.27 13.30
CA GLY A 244 -18.31 2.36 12.47
C GLY A 244 -19.84 2.35 12.44
N PRO A 245 -20.53 3.51 12.44
CA PRO A 245 -21.96 3.55 12.17
C PRO A 245 -22.23 3.20 10.69
N GLU A 246 -23.36 2.55 10.44
CA GLU A 246 -23.93 2.35 9.11
C GLU A 246 -24.23 3.71 8.45
N ASP A 247 -24.04 3.78 7.13
CA ASP A 247 -24.04 4.99 6.31
C ASP A 247 -25.26 5.91 6.54
N GLU A 248 -25.00 7.17 6.93
CA GLU A 248 -25.92 8.30 6.69
C GLU A 248 -25.22 9.40 5.89
N ILE A 249 -25.77 9.67 4.71
CA ILE A 249 -25.27 10.61 3.71
C ILE A 249 -25.65 12.04 4.13
N GLY A 250 -24.70 12.78 4.70
CA GLY A 250 -24.83 14.20 5.02
C GLY A 250 -24.20 15.09 3.94
N ALA A 251 -24.91 16.13 3.52
CA ALA A 251 -24.49 17.07 2.47
C ALA A 251 -23.32 17.99 2.90
N ASP A 252 -22.37 18.21 1.98
CA ASP A 252 -21.15 19.02 2.13
C ASP A 252 -21.44 20.51 2.41
N THR A 253 -20.65 21.13 3.28
CA THR A 253 -20.62 22.60 3.48
C THR A 253 -19.31 23.23 3.00
N GLU A 254 -19.41 24.47 2.55
CA GLU A 254 -18.40 25.23 1.77
C GLU A 254 -17.04 25.43 2.48
N GLU A 255 -17.00 25.25 3.80
CA GLU A 255 -15.82 25.41 4.65
C GLU A 255 -14.79 24.24 4.49
N GLN A 256 -15.23 23.09 3.94
CA GLN A 256 -14.38 21.90 3.74
C GLN A 256 -13.54 21.92 2.45
N ARG A 257 -13.73 22.93 1.57
CA ARG A 257 -12.99 23.08 0.30
C ARG A 257 -11.58 23.68 0.44
N MET A 258 -11.22 24.26 1.59
CA MET A 258 -10.06 25.17 1.70
C MET A 258 -8.68 24.55 2.05
N SER A 259 -8.49 23.22 1.97
CA SER A 259 -7.20 22.61 2.40
C SER A 259 -6.19 22.33 1.29
N PHE A 260 -6.54 22.36 -0.01
CA PHE A 260 -5.74 21.66 -1.03
C PHE A 260 -4.96 22.55 -2.02
N GLU A 261 -5.36 23.81 -2.24
CA GLU A 261 -4.55 24.75 -3.03
C GLU A 261 -3.12 24.89 -2.48
N GLN A 262 -2.93 24.68 -1.17
CA GLN A 262 -1.63 24.74 -0.52
C GLN A 262 -0.67 23.60 -0.89
N LEU A 263 -1.16 22.47 -1.41
CA LEU A 263 -0.30 21.37 -1.88
C LEU A 263 0.13 21.54 -3.35
N SER A 264 -0.64 22.28 -4.15
CA SER A 264 -0.37 22.52 -5.58
C SER A 264 0.49 23.76 -5.84
N LEU A 265 0.55 24.72 -4.91
CA LEU A 265 1.18 26.04 -5.14
C LEU A 265 2.61 26.20 -4.60
N LYS A 266 3.32 25.11 -4.31
CA LYS A 266 4.74 25.14 -3.92
C LYS A 266 5.57 24.07 -4.64
N SER A 267 5.48 24.08 -5.97
CA SER A 267 6.46 23.46 -6.88
C SER A 267 7.62 24.41 -7.13
#